data_AF-A0A655AWT2-F1
#
_entry.id   AF-A0A655AWT2-F1
#
_cell.length_a   1.000
_cell.length_b   1.000
_cell.length_c   1.000
_cell.angle_alpha   90.00
_cell.angle_beta   90.00
_cell.angle_gamma   90.00
#
_symmetry.space_group_name_H-M   'P 1'
#
loop_
_entity.id
_entity.type
_entity.pdbx_description
1 polymer ?
#
loop_
_entity_poly.entity_id
_entity_poly.type
_entity_poly.pdbx_seq_one_letter_code
_entity_poly.pdbx_strand_id
1 'polypeptide(L)' 'MREWLSQPNVDLLTAGPRHLDIALGLLDKLGTASHLTTDVQLAAYGIEYDAEIHSSDTDFARFADLKWTDPLRE' A
#
# COMPACT_ATOMS: atom_id res chain seq x y z
N MET A 1 -20.10 2.55 2.57
CA MET A 1 -18.91 2.88 3.40
C MET A 1 -19.00 2.25 4.78
N ARG A 2 -19.94 2.65 5.66
CA ARG A 2 -20.04 2.07 7.01
C ARG A 2 -20.26 0.55 7.02
N GLU A 3 -21.09 0.03 6.12
CA GLU A 3 -21.36 -1.40 5.97
C GLU A 3 -20.14 -2.22 5.53
N TRP A 4 -19.21 -1.61 4.80
CA TRP A 4 -17.96 -2.25 4.40
C TRP A 4 -16.97 -2.28 5.56
N LEU A 5 -16.86 -1.18 6.31
CA LEU A 5 -16.00 -1.09 7.49
C LEU A 5 -16.53 -1.89 8.69
N SER A 6 -17.80 -2.31 8.67
CA SER A 6 -18.39 -3.11 9.76
C SER A 6 -18.27 -4.61 9.54
N GLN A 7 -17.65 -5.07 8.45
CA GLN A 7 -17.45 -6.50 8.22
C GLN A 7 -16.50 -7.06 9.31
N PRO A 8 -16.75 -8.28 9.83
CA PRO A 8 -15.98 -8.84 10.93
C PRO A 8 -14.51 -9.13 10.59
N ASN A 9 -14.18 -9.18 9.30
CA ASN A 9 -12.84 -9.42 8.76
C ASN A 9 -12.20 -8.14 8.19
N VAL A 10 -12.70 -6.95 8.56
CA VAL A 10 -12.15 -5.67 8.13
C VAL A 10 -11.66 -4.89 9.36
N ASP A 11 -10.37 -4.59 9.37
CA ASP A 11 -9.76 -3.69 10.33
C ASP A 11 -9.39 -2.37 9.66
N LEU A 12 -9.65 -1.25 10.35
CA LEU A 12 -9.21 0.06 9.89
C LEU A 12 -7.76 0.30 10.33
N LEU A 13 -6.84 0.24 9.38
CA LEU A 13 -5.44 0.58 9.63
C LEU A 13 -5.26 2.09 9.80
N THR A 14 -4.37 2.45 10.72
CA THR A 14 -3.94 3.83 10.97
C THR A 14 -2.47 3.95 10.69
N ALA A 15 -2.01 5.03 10.06
CA ALA A 15 -0.58 5.21 9.81
C ALA A 15 0.22 5.11 11.10
N GLY A 16 1.24 4.24 11.13
CA GLY A 16 2.14 4.11 12.27
C GLY A 16 3.22 5.20 12.24
N PRO A 17 4.12 5.20 13.25
CA PRO A 17 5.16 6.22 13.36
C PRO A 17 6.16 6.24 12.20
N ARG A 18 6.32 5.13 11.46
CA ARG A 18 7.28 4.99 10.37
C ARG A 18 6.66 5.26 9.00
N HIS A 19 5.34 5.38 8.92
CA HIS A 19 4.59 5.48 7.68
C HIS A 19 5.12 6.56 6.74
N LEU A 20 5.31 7.78 7.27
CA LEU A 20 5.76 8.91 6.48
C LEU A 20 7.20 8.73 5.97
N ASP A 21 8.09 8.21 6.81
CA ASP A 21 9.48 7.95 6.42
C ASP A 21 9.55 6.88 5.31
N ILE A 22 8.72 5.83 5.42
CA ILE A 22 8.60 4.80 4.38
C ILE A 22 8.08 5.43 3.09
N ALA A 23 6.97 6.17 3.15
CA ALA A 23 6.36 6.80 1.99
C ALA A 23 7.32 7.76 1.26
N LEU A 24 8.03 8.62 2.00
CA LEU A 24 9.03 9.52 1.43
C LEU A 24 10.19 8.75 0.80
N GLY A 25 10.68 7.69 1.47
CA GLY A 25 11.72 6.82 0.91
C GLY A 25 11.30 6.10 -0.38
N LEU A 26 10.01 5.74 -0.53
CA LEU A 26 9.47 5.19 -1.77
C LEU A 26 9.40 6.25 -2.87
N LEU A 27 8.99 7.48 -2.54
CA LEU A 27 8.93 8.60 -3.50
C LEU A 27 10.32 8.95 -4.04
N ASP A 28 11.33 9.02 -3.16
CA ASP A 28 12.70 9.31 -3.55
C ASP A 28 13.25 8.28 -4.56
N LYS A 29 12.89 7.00 -4.40
CA LYS A 29 13.27 5.92 -5.31
C LYS A 29 12.57 6.02 -6.69
N LEU A 30 11.37 6.59 -6.75
CA LEU A 30 10.56 6.66 -7.98
C LEU A 30 10.83 7.91 -8.84
N GLY A 31 11.43 8.96 -8.27
CA GLY A 31 11.86 10.18 -8.98
C GLY A 31 10.73 11.14 -9.39
N THR A 32 9.60 10.64 -9.91
CA THR A 32 8.39 11.45 -10.20
C THR A 32 7.14 10.67 -9.85
N ALA A 33 6.32 11.22 -8.95
CA ALA A 33 5.19 10.51 -8.34
C ALA A 33 3.82 11.14 -8.66
N SER A 34 3.66 11.80 -9.81
CA SER A 34 2.47 12.63 -10.08
C SER A 34 1.14 11.87 -9.96
N HIS A 35 1.09 10.58 -10.29
CA HIS A 35 -0.08 9.72 -10.09
C HIS A 35 0.09 8.70 -8.94
N LEU A 36 1.30 8.53 -8.41
CA LEU A 36 1.62 7.44 -7.49
C LEU A 36 1.48 7.82 -6.01
N THR A 37 1.11 9.06 -5.68
CA THR A 37 1.03 9.50 -4.28
C THR A 37 0.13 8.59 -3.44
N THR A 38 -1.04 8.19 -3.95
CA THR A 38 -1.95 7.29 -3.25
C THR A 38 -1.36 5.88 -3.11
N ASP A 39 -0.80 5.34 -4.20
CA ASP A 39 -0.21 3.99 -4.18
C ASP A 39 1.00 3.90 -3.28
N VAL A 40 1.78 4.98 -3.17
CA VAL A 40 2.86 5.10 -2.20
C VAL A 40 2.34 5.03 -0.77
N GLN A 41 1.22 5.69 -0.44
CA GLN A 41 0.65 5.58 0.91
C GLN A 41 0.18 4.14 1.18
N LEU A 42 -0.46 3.49 0.20
CA LEU A 42 -0.89 2.09 0.33
C LEU A 42 0.30 1.13 0.46
N ALA A 43 1.36 1.32 -0.34
CA ALA A 43 2.60 0.56 -0.23
C ALA A 43 3.29 0.78 1.12
N ALA A 44 3.26 2.00 1.66
CA ALA A 44 3.78 2.29 2.99
C ALA A 44 3.00 1.55 4.09
N TYR A 45 1.67 1.42 3.97
CA TYR A 45 0.90 0.56 4.88
C TYR A 45 1.35 -0.91 4.79
N GLY A 46 1.46 -1.45 3.57
CA GLY A 46 1.91 -2.83 3.36
C GLY A 46 3.28 -3.10 4.00
N ILE A 47 4.24 -2.21 3.78
CA ILE A 47 5.60 -2.35 4.33
C ILE A 47 5.63 -2.14 5.85
N GLU A 48 4.92 -1.13 6.38
CA GLU A 48 4.95 -0.83 7.82
C GLU A 48 4.32 -1.93 8.66
N TYR A 49 3.25 -2.55 8.16
CA TYR A 49 2.53 -3.64 8.84
C TYR A 49 3.02 -5.04 8.46
N ASP A 50 4.06 -5.17 7.63
CA ASP A 50 4.51 -6.44 7.03
C ASP A 50 3.38 -7.23 6.35
N ALA A 51 2.45 -6.49 5.74
CA ALA A 51 1.25 -7.02 5.09
C ALA A 51 1.42 -7.13 3.56
N GLU A 52 0.62 -8.02 2.97
CA GLU A 52 0.54 -8.20 1.53
C GLU A 52 -0.62 -7.38 0.93
N ILE A 53 -0.33 -6.60 -0.11
CA ILE A 53 -1.36 -5.88 -0.86
C ILE A 53 -1.96 -6.84 -1.89
N HIS A 54 -3.27 -7.02 -1.85
CA HIS A 54 -4.02 -7.72 -2.89
C HIS A 54 -4.68 -6.68 -3.80
N SER A 55 -4.19 -6.53 -5.03
CA SER A 55 -4.72 -5.56 -5.99
C SER A 55 -4.43 -5.98 -7.43
N SER A 56 -5.35 -5.72 -8.35
CA SER A 56 -5.11 -5.91 -9.79
C SER A 56 -4.31 -4.77 -10.44
N ASP A 57 -3.96 -3.73 -9.68
CA ASP A 57 -3.16 -2.61 -10.18
C ASP A 57 -1.67 -2.97 -10.24
N THR A 58 -1.13 -3.00 -11.46
CA THR A 58 0.25 -3.40 -11.70
C THR A 58 1.28 -2.36 -11.27
N ASP A 59 0.87 -1.13 -10.95
CA ASP A 59 1.82 -0.11 -10.48
C ASP A 59 2.44 -0.47 -9.13
N PHE A 60 1.81 -1.37 -8.34
CA PHE A 60 2.42 -1.91 -7.11
C PHE A 60 3.70 -2.72 -7.37
N ALA A 61 3.89 -3.28 -8.58
CA ALA A 61 5.11 -4.00 -8.95
C ALA A 61 6.37 -3.11 -8.95
N ARG A 62 6.22 -1.78 -8.91
CA ARG A 62 7.32 -0.82 -8.85
C ARG A 62 7.97 -0.74 -7.47
N PHE A 63 7.29 -1.20 -6.41
CA PHE A 63 7.78 -1.12 -5.03
C PHE A 63 8.50 -2.42 -4.65
N ALA A 64 9.83 -2.44 -4.80
CA ALA A 64 10.62 -3.67 -4.62
C ALA A 64 10.52 -4.31 -3.22
N ASP A 65 10.28 -3.51 -2.18
CA ASP A 65 10.20 -3.98 -0.79
C ASP A 65 8.76 -4.37 -0.37
N LEU A 66 7.78 -4.27 -1.28
CA LEU A 66 6.37 -4.54 -1.02
C LEU A 66 5.99 -5.98 -1.40
N LYS A 67 5.26 -6.68 -0.53
CA LYS A 67 4.56 -7.92 -0.87
C LYS A 67 3.26 -7.55 -1.59
N TRP A 68 3.11 -7.99 -2.84
CA TRP A 68 1.93 -7.70 -3.66
C TRP A 68 1.55 -8.89 -4.52
N THR A 69 0.25 -9.17 -4.58
CA THR A 69 -0.36 -10.20 -5.42
C THR A 69 -1.57 -9.62 -6.16
N ASP A 70 -1.75 -10.03 -7.41
CA ASP A 70 -2.96 -9.78 -8.22
C ASP A 70 -3.89 -11.01 -8.13
N PRO A 71 -4.99 -10.95 -7.33
CA PRO A 71 -5.86 -12.10 -7.11
C PRO A 71 -6.62 -12.57 -8.36
N LEU A 72 -6.62 -11.78 -9.43
CA LEU A 72 -7.25 -12.15 -10.71
C LEU A 72 -6.31 -12.92 -11.64
N ARG A 73 -5.03 -13.05 -11.25
CA ARG A 73 -4.00 -13.81 -11.97
C ARG A 73 -3.63 -15.12 -11.29
N GLU A 74 -4.26 -15.42 -10.14
CA GLU A 74 -4.14 -16.68 -9.41
C GLU A 74 -5.14 -17.75 -9.91
#